data_AF-A0A3M1NGS2-F1
#
_entry.id   AF-A0A3M1NGS2-F1
#
_cell.length_a   1.000
_cell.length_b   1.000
_cell.length_c   1.000
_cell.angle_alpha   90.00
_cell.angle_beta   90.00
_cell.angle_gamma   90.00
#
_symmetry.space_group_name_H-M   'P 1'
#
loop_
_entity.id
_entity.type
_entity.pdbx_description
1 polymer ?
#
loop_
_entity_poly.entity_id
_entity_poly.type
_entity_poly.pdbx_seq_one_letter_code
_entity_poly.pdbx_strand_id
1 'polypeptide(L)'
;MREIMDELTQPIEDGLLMRDSGPWVKDKLNLLEGYMSTFATAMKRKNWSAFHYIDIMAGSGKNYIRDTGEIVLGSPLLALNQEIFTRYFFCEMTPEDYRALTRRVAAHQRGQKAKIYNGDANQKIEEICEEIDEVDRNRGQMWGIT
;
A
#
# COMPACT_ATOMS: atom_id res chain seq x y z
N MET A 1 6.42 -22.89 4.97
CA MET A 1 6.14 -22.00 3.81
C MET A 1 4.86 -21.19 4.02
N ARG A 2 3.71 -21.81 4.32
CA ARG A 2 2.45 -21.07 4.55
C ARG A 2 2.46 -20.19 5.81
N GLU A 3 3.02 -20.70 6.92
CA GLU A 3 3.16 -19.93 8.19
C GLU A 3 4.05 -18.69 8.03
N ILE A 4 5.22 -18.83 7.40
CA ILE A 4 6.13 -17.70 7.09
C ILE A 4 5.44 -16.64 6.21
N MET A 5 4.57 -17.04 5.28
CA MET A 5 3.83 -16.07 4.45
C MET A 5 2.75 -15.33 5.24
N ASP A 6 2.17 -15.97 6.25
CA ASP A 6 1.18 -15.34 7.13
C ASP A 6 1.86 -14.28 8.01
N GLU A 7 3.00 -14.61 8.62
CA GLU A 7 3.81 -13.68 9.43
C GLU A 7 4.12 -12.37 8.70
N LEU A 8 4.47 -12.43 7.41
CA LEU A 8 4.80 -11.25 6.60
C LEU A 8 3.63 -10.26 6.44
N THR A 9 2.39 -10.72 6.61
CA THR A 9 1.18 -9.92 6.40
C THR A 9 0.44 -9.56 7.69
N GLN A 10 0.75 -10.24 8.80
CA GLN A 10 0.18 -9.99 10.12
C GLN A 10 1.03 -9.01 10.95
N PRO A 11 0.48 -8.30 11.94
CA PRO A 11 1.21 -7.37 12.81
C PRO A 11 2.07 -8.10 13.86
N ILE A 12 2.94 -8.99 13.40
CA ILE A 12 3.87 -9.78 14.22
C ILE A 12 5.28 -9.72 13.63
N GLU A 13 6.26 -10.16 14.42
CA GLU A 13 7.67 -10.25 14.03
C GLU A 13 7.84 -11.18 12.82
N ASP A 14 8.68 -10.79 11.87
CA ASP A 14 8.92 -11.53 10.62
C ASP A 14 10.39 -11.53 10.17
N GLY A 15 11.29 -10.99 11.00
CA GLY A 15 12.72 -10.90 10.75
C GLY A 15 13.12 -9.89 9.67
N LEU A 16 12.17 -9.08 9.18
CA LEU A 16 12.44 -7.99 8.24
C LEU A 16 12.47 -6.65 8.95
N LEU A 17 13.20 -5.70 8.37
CA LEU A 17 13.26 -4.33 8.88
C LEU A 17 11.85 -3.78 9.11
N MET A 18 11.64 -3.15 10.26
CA MET A 18 10.42 -2.42 10.60
C MET A 18 10.79 -0.98 10.89
N ARG A 19 9.89 -0.06 10.56
CA ARG A 19 10.10 1.35 10.84
C ARG A 19 9.99 1.60 12.34
N ASP A 20 11.08 2.07 12.92
CA ASP A 20 11.14 2.47 14.31
C ASP A 20 10.29 3.72 14.57
N SER A 21 9.19 3.57 15.31
CA SER A 21 8.12 4.56 15.42
C SER A 21 7.75 4.84 16.87
N GLY A 22 7.16 6.01 17.13
CA GLY A 22 6.54 6.29 18.42
C GLY A 22 5.03 6.01 18.41
N PRO A 23 4.36 6.15 19.57
CA PRO A 23 2.97 5.72 19.77
C PRO A 23 1.97 6.42 18.86
N TRP A 24 2.26 7.65 18.41
CA TRP A 24 1.43 8.44 17.48
C TRP A 24 1.14 7.73 16.15
N VAL A 25 1.97 6.74 15.77
CA VAL A 25 1.77 5.99 14.53
C VAL A 25 0.45 5.21 14.54
N LYS A 26 0.00 4.75 15.71
CA LYS A 26 -1.29 4.05 15.85
C LYS A 26 -2.44 4.98 15.49
N ASP A 27 -2.45 6.18 16.04
CA ASP A 27 -3.51 7.16 15.75
C ASP A 27 -3.49 7.58 14.28
N LYS A 28 -2.30 7.81 13.72
CA LYS A 28 -2.15 8.10 12.29
C LYS A 28 -2.74 6.99 11.41
N LEU A 29 -2.41 5.74 11.69
CA LEU A 29 -2.82 4.59 10.88
C LEU A 29 -4.31 4.28 11.07
N ASN A 30 -4.84 4.41 12.29
CA ASN A 30 -6.28 4.27 12.56
C ASN A 30 -7.09 5.33 11.80
N LEU A 31 -6.63 6.59 11.77
CA LEU A 31 -7.26 7.65 10.99
C LEU A 31 -7.21 7.36 9.49
N LEU A 32 -6.07 6.89 8.98
CA LEU A 32 -5.93 6.52 7.57
C LEU A 32 -6.85 5.36 7.18
N GLU A 33 -6.93 4.31 8.00
CA GLU A 33 -7.83 3.18 7.77
C GLU A 33 -9.30 3.62 7.79
N GLY A 34 -9.69 4.45 8.75
CA GLY A 34 -11.03 5.05 8.81
C GLY A 34 -11.36 5.89 7.57
N TYR A 35 -10.38 6.67 7.06
CA TYR A 35 -10.54 7.42 5.83
C TYR A 35 -10.72 6.50 4.62
N MET A 36 -9.89 5.47 4.46
CA MET A 36 -10.01 4.50 3.36
C MET A 36 -11.37 3.78 3.38
N SER A 37 -11.85 3.37 4.55
CA SER A 37 -13.16 2.74 4.72
C SER A 37 -14.33 3.67 4.36
N THR A 38 -14.22 4.95 4.76
CA THR A 38 -15.21 5.99 4.42
C THR A 38 -15.22 6.27 2.92
N PHE A 39 -14.04 6.44 2.32
CA PHE A 39 -13.87 6.57 0.88
C PHE A 39 -14.47 5.38 0.13
N ALA A 40 -14.16 4.16 0.56
CA ALA A 40 -14.70 2.95 -0.02
C ALA A 40 -16.24 2.96 -0.02
N THR A 41 -16.84 3.33 1.12
CA THR A 41 -18.29 3.40 1.27
C THR A 41 -18.92 4.45 0.34
N ALA A 42 -18.32 5.64 0.25
CA ALA A 42 -18.82 6.72 -0.59
C ALA A 42 -18.72 6.40 -2.10
N MET A 43 -17.68 5.67 -2.49
CA MET A 43 -17.33 5.50 -3.90
C MET A 43 -17.78 4.17 -4.53
N LYS A 44 -18.03 3.12 -3.73
CA LYS A 44 -18.30 1.75 -4.23
C LYS A 44 -19.48 1.58 -5.20
N ARG A 45 -20.42 2.54 -5.24
CA ARG A 45 -21.61 2.49 -6.13
C ARG A 45 -21.50 3.41 -7.36
N LYS A 46 -20.33 4.00 -7.57
CA LYS A 46 -20.05 4.89 -8.71
C LYS A 46 -19.34 4.11 -9.81
N ASN A 47 -19.50 4.56 -11.05
CA ASN A 47 -18.94 3.90 -12.24
C ASN A 47 -17.49 4.34 -12.50
N TRP A 48 -16.56 3.93 -11.62
CA TRP A 48 -15.13 4.20 -11.77
C TRP A 48 -14.44 3.09 -12.56
N SER A 49 -13.51 3.46 -13.45
CA SER A 49 -12.68 2.52 -14.22
C SER A 49 -11.73 1.70 -13.34
N ALA A 50 -11.25 2.32 -12.26
CA ALA A 50 -10.33 1.75 -11.29
C ALA A 50 -10.35 2.56 -9.99
N PHE A 51 -9.86 1.92 -8.92
CA PHE A 51 -9.53 2.56 -7.65
C PHE A 51 -8.04 2.36 -7.40
N HIS A 52 -7.29 3.47 -7.44
CA HIS A 52 -5.85 3.48 -7.23
C HIS A 52 -5.55 3.94 -5.80
N TYR A 53 -4.71 3.18 -5.09
CA TYR A 53 -4.09 3.64 -3.85
C TYR A 53 -2.62 3.96 -4.13
N ILE A 54 -2.19 5.16 -3.77
CA ILE A 54 -0.82 5.65 -3.98
C ILE A 54 -0.23 6.01 -2.63
N ASP A 55 0.91 5.42 -2.29
CA ASP A 55 1.69 5.76 -1.10
C ASP A 55 3.16 5.90 -1.48
N ILE A 56 3.59 7.15 -1.60
CA ILE A 56 4.92 7.52 -2.08
C ILE A 56 5.99 7.53 -0.97
N MET A 57 5.62 7.17 0.26
CA MET A 57 6.53 7.07 1.41
C MET A 57 6.17 5.82 2.25
N ALA A 58 6.10 4.68 1.56
CA ALA A 58 5.47 3.46 2.06
C ALA A 58 6.23 2.79 3.23
N GLY A 59 7.51 3.12 3.43
CA GLY A 59 8.35 2.48 4.44
C GLY A 59 8.53 0.99 4.17
N SER A 60 8.94 0.26 5.19
CA SER A 60 9.08 -1.20 5.15
C SER A 60 7.75 -1.95 5.20
N GLY A 61 6.62 -1.27 5.41
CA GLY A 61 5.29 -1.87 5.51
C GLY A 61 4.86 -2.35 6.90
N LYS A 62 5.75 -2.34 7.90
CA LYS A 62 5.43 -2.53 9.32
C LYS A 62 6.16 -1.51 10.18
N ASN A 63 5.60 -1.19 11.33
CA ASN A 63 6.19 -0.29 12.32
C ASN A 63 6.40 -1.06 13.63
N TYR A 64 7.54 -0.80 14.27
CA TYR A 64 7.82 -1.22 15.63
C TYR A 64 7.70 0.00 16.55
N ILE A 65 6.89 -0.09 17.61
CA ILE A 65 6.64 1.04 18.51
C ILE A 65 7.61 0.96 19.69
N ARG A 66 8.63 1.84 19.69
CA ARG A 66 9.74 1.84 20.67
C ARG A 66 9.31 1.67 22.12
N ASP A 67 8.27 2.38 22.52
CA ASP A 67 7.88 2.48 23.93
C ASP A 67 7.12 1.25 24.45
N THR A 68 6.53 0.47 23.54
CA THR A 68 5.61 -0.64 23.90
C THR A 68 6.06 -1.99 23.37
N GLY A 69 6.96 -2.00 22.38
CA GLY A 69 7.33 -3.20 21.63
C GLY A 69 6.25 -3.71 20.68
N GLU A 70 5.14 -3.00 20.53
CA GLU A 70 4.03 -3.39 19.65
C GLU A 70 4.44 -3.25 18.18
N ILE A 71 3.99 -4.22 17.36
CA ILE A 71 4.14 -4.21 15.91
C ILE A 71 2.81 -3.85 15.30
N VAL A 72 2.80 -2.90 14.37
CA VAL A 72 1.59 -2.50 13.63
C VAL A 72 1.84 -2.47 12.13
N LEU A 73 0.83 -2.84 11.35
CA LEU A 73 0.88 -2.78 9.90
C LEU A 73 1.00 -1.32 9.43
N GLY A 74 1.89 -1.06 8.47
CA GLY A 74 1.99 0.23 7.81
C GLY A 74 0.88 0.45 6.78
N SER A 75 0.78 1.69 6.29
CA SER A 75 -0.15 2.11 5.24
C SER A 75 -0.23 1.18 4.02
N PRO A 76 0.87 0.65 3.44
CA PRO A 76 0.76 -0.24 2.27
C PRO A 76 0.04 -1.57 2.58
N LEU A 77 0.29 -2.16 3.76
CA LEU A 77 -0.36 -3.42 4.15
C LEU A 77 -1.82 -3.19 4.57
N LEU A 78 -2.11 -2.08 5.26
CA LEU A 78 -3.48 -1.67 5.57
C LEU A 78 -4.28 -1.42 4.29
N ALA A 79 -3.70 -0.76 3.29
CA ALA A 79 -4.36 -0.52 2.00
C ALA A 79 -4.66 -1.85 1.28
N LEU A 80 -3.73 -2.80 1.28
CA LEU A 80 -3.94 -4.12 0.69
C LEU A 80 -5.06 -4.93 1.36
N ASN A 81 -5.36 -4.67 2.63
CA ASN A 81 -6.52 -5.24 3.33
C ASN A 81 -7.86 -4.64 2.85
N GLN A 82 -7.86 -3.46 2.22
CA GLN A 82 -9.07 -2.80 1.70
C GLN A 82 -9.44 -3.33 0.30
N GLU A 83 -10.61 -3.95 0.17
CA GLU A 83 -10.99 -4.62 -1.08
C GLU A 83 -11.35 -3.68 -2.24
N ILE A 84 -11.69 -2.42 -1.93
CA ILE A 84 -12.11 -1.42 -2.93
C ILE A 84 -11.00 -1.11 -3.93
N PHE A 85 -9.73 -1.09 -3.49
CA PHE A 85 -8.62 -0.70 -4.35
C PHE A 85 -8.26 -1.81 -5.33
N THR A 86 -8.24 -1.45 -6.61
CA THR A 86 -7.96 -2.37 -7.72
C THR A 86 -6.49 -2.40 -8.11
N ARG A 87 -5.75 -1.34 -7.78
CA ARG A 87 -4.32 -1.16 -8.05
C ARG A 87 -3.65 -0.40 -6.91
N TYR A 88 -2.39 -0.72 -6.66
CA TYR A 88 -1.60 -0.12 -5.59
C TYR A 88 -0.25 0.34 -6.15
N PHE A 89 0.20 1.53 -5.76
CA PHE A 89 1.50 2.06 -6.12
C PHE A 89 2.21 2.47 -4.84
N PHE A 90 3.37 1.87 -4.58
CA PHE A 90 4.16 2.12 -3.39
C PHE A 90 5.54 2.63 -3.78
N CYS A 91 6.00 3.73 -3.18
CA CYS A 91 7.36 4.21 -3.35
C CYS A 91 8.08 4.23 -2.00
N GLU A 92 9.32 3.77 -1.99
CA GLU A 92 10.21 3.88 -0.84
C GLU A 92 11.64 4.13 -1.33
N MET A 93 12.30 5.12 -0.74
CA MET A 93 13.62 5.57 -1.16
C MET A 93 14.73 4.68 -0.59
N THR A 94 14.61 4.27 0.68
CA THR A 94 15.64 3.49 1.37
C THR A 94 15.64 2.04 0.86
N PRO A 95 16.75 1.54 0.29
CA PRO A 95 16.78 0.19 -0.30
C PRO A 95 16.42 -0.93 0.69
N GLU A 96 16.78 -0.79 1.96
CA GLU A 96 16.49 -1.76 3.02
C GLU A 96 14.99 -1.85 3.31
N ASP A 97 14.33 -0.70 3.46
CA ASP A 97 12.87 -0.62 3.65
C ASP A 97 12.15 -1.13 2.39
N TYR A 98 12.61 -0.73 1.20
CA TYR A 98 12.07 -1.23 -0.06
C TYR A 98 12.13 -2.76 -0.17
N ARG A 99 13.25 -3.40 0.23
CA ARG A 99 13.38 -4.86 0.22
C ARG A 99 12.40 -5.52 1.19
N ALA A 100 12.24 -4.96 2.40
CA ALA A 100 11.28 -5.47 3.37
C ALA A 100 9.83 -5.33 2.86
N LEU A 101 9.49 -4.15 2.35
CA LEU A 101 8.19 -3.86 1.76
C LEU A 101 7.87 -4.84 0.62
N THR A 102 8.82 -5.02 -0.31
CA THR A 102 8.65 -5.91 -1.47
C THR A 102 8.31 -7.34 -1.04
N ARG A 103 9.00 -7.87 -0.01
CA ARG A 103 8.72 -9.22 0.50
C ARG A 103 7.33 -9.32 1.13
N ARG A 104 6.93 -8.32 1.93
CA ARG A 104 5.62 -8.32 2.61
C ARG A 104 4.46 -8.15 1.62
N VAL A 105 4.61 -7.24 0.65
CA VAL A 105 3.62 -7.03 -0.41
C VAL A 105 3.48 -8.29 -1.26
N ALA A 106 4.59 -8.94 -1.66
CA ALA A 106 4.54 -10.16 -2.46
C ALA A 106 3.87 -11.34 -1.73
N ALA A 107 3.93 -11.39 -0.40
CA ALA A 107 3.26 -12.41 0.41
C ALA A 107 1.74 -12.17 0.54
N HIS A 108 1.28 -10.94 0.33
CA HIS A 108 -0.13 -10.59 0.45
C HIS A 108 -0.96 -11.11 -0.76
N GLN A 109 -2.18 -11.60 -0.52
CA GLN A 109 -3.08 -12.14 -1.55
C GLN A 109 -3.46 -11.15 -2.69
N ARG A 110 -3.26 -9.85 -2.45
CA ARG A 110 -3.46 -8.75 -3.42
C ARG A 110 -2.14 -8.14 -3.91
N GLY A 111 -0.99 -8.67 -3.48
CA GLY A 111 0.35 -8.17 -3.80
C GLY A 111 0.65 -8.07 -5.30
N GLN A 112 0.13 -9.01 -6.08
CA GLN A 112 0.20 -9.02 -7.55
C GLN A 112 -0.51 -7.85 -8.22
N LYS A 113 -1.34 -7.09 -7.48
CA LYS A 113 -1.98 -5.85 -7.95
C LYS A 113 -1.17 -4.60 -7.61
N ALA A 114 -0.05 -4.74 -6.89
CA ALA A 114 0.80 -3.65 -6.47
C ALA A 114 2.04 -3.50 -7.36
N LYS A 115 2.45 -2.26 -7.60
CA LYS A 115 3.75 -1.91 -8.17
C LYS A 115 4.54 -1.13 -7.13
N ILE A 116 5.81 -1.50 -6.96
CA ILE A 116 6.69 -0.93 -5.93
C ILE A 116 7.89 -0.29 -6.62
N TYR A 117 8.21 0.94 -6.24
CA TYR A 117 9.30 1.73 -6.78
C TYR A 117 10.34 1.98 -5.69
N ASN A 118 11.62 1.74 -6.00
CA ASN A 118 12.72 2.21 -5.16
C ASN A 118 13.25 3.53 -5.71
N GLY A 119 13.05 4.64 -4.99
CA GLY A 119 13.50 5.96 -5.45
C GLY A 119 12.91 7.13 -4.68
N ASP A 120 13.27 8.34 -5.12
CA ASP A 120 12.72 9.59 -4.57
C ASP A 120 11.25 9.76 -4.98
N ALA A 121 10.40 10.02 -4.00
CA ALA A 121 8.97 10.26 -4.18
C ALA A 121 8.68 11.39 -5.19
N ASN A 122 9.47 12.46 -5.17
CA ASN A 122 9.31 13.61 -6.06
C ASN A 122 9.60 13.26 -7.52
N GLN A 123 10.42 12.24 -7.77
CA GLN A 123 10.71 11.76 -9.12
C GLN A 123 9.72 10.67 -9.56
N LYS A 124 9.27 9.82 -8.62
CA LYS A 124 8.41 8.69 -8.94
C LYS A 124 6.93 9.02 -9.05
N ILE A 125 6.47 10.14 -8.48
CA ILE A 125 5.07 10.53 -8.60
C ILE A 125 4.65 10.80 -10.05
N GLU A 126 5.52 11.41 -10.87
CA GLU A 126 5.24 11.67 -12.29
C GLU A 126 5.06 10.36 -13.06
N GLU A 127 5.99 9.40 -12.90
CA GLU A 127 5.90 8.06 -13.51
C GLU A 127 4.62 7.32 -13.10
N ILE A 128 4.20 7.42 -11.84
CA ILE A 128 2.97 6.79 -11.34
C ILE A 128 1.74 7.44 -12.01
N CYS A 129 1.69 8.77 -12.10
CA CYS A 129 0.60 9.49 -12.74
C CYS A 129 0.49 9.15 -14.23
N GLU A 130 1.60 9.10 -14.95
CA GLU A 130 1.64 8.71 -16.37
C GLU A 130 1.08 7.30 -16.58
N GLU A 131 1.46 6.34 -15.73
CA GLU A 131 0.96 4.96 -15.80
C GLU A 131 -0.55 4.87 -15.52
N ILE A 132 -1.05 5.62 -14.55
CA ILE A 132 -2.50 5.70 -14.28
C ILE A 132 -3.23 6.29 -15.49
N ASP A 133 -2.74 7.39 -16.05
CA ASP A 133 -3.34 8.06 -17.19
C ASP A 133 -3.35 7.17 -18.44
N GLU A 134 -2.30 6.39 -18.68
CA GLU A 134 -2.28 5.39 -19.75
C GLU A 134 -3.33 4.30 -19.54
N VAL A 135 -3.42 3.74 -18.34
CA VAL A 135 -4.40 2.69 -18.02
C VAL A 135 -5.84 3.21 -18.13
N ASP A 136 -6.11 4.39 -17.59
CA ASP A 136 -7.45 4.97 -17.58
C ASP A 136 -7.88 5.47 -18.96
N ARG A 137 -6.99 6.04 -19.78
CA ARG A 137 -7.30 6.37 -21.19
C ARG A 137 -7.63 5.13 -22.00
N ASN A 138 -6.86 4.06 -21.83
CA ASN A 138 -7.09 2.79 -22.53
C ASN A 138 -8.41 2.11 -22.10
N ARG A 139 -8.85 2.29 -20.85
CA ARG A 139 -10.17 1.85 -20.38
C ARG A 139 -11.30 2.80 -20.80
N GLY A 140 -11.01 4.09 -20.91
CA GLY A 140 -11.92 5.12 -21.42
C GLY A 140 -12.33 4.90 -22.88
N GLN A 141 -11.42 4.37 -23.71
CA GLN A 141 -11.72 4.04 -25.12
C GLN A 141 -12.69 2.86 -25.30
N MET A 142 -12.86 2.00 -24.30
CA MET A 142 -13.84 0.91 -24.33
C MET A 142 -15.30 1.42 -24.24
N TRP A 143 -15.50 2.70 -23.91
CA TRP A 143 -16.81 3.37 -23.89
C TRP A 143 -17.15 4.11 -25.19
N GLY A 144 -16.29 4.00 -26.21
CA GLY A 144 -16.46 4.64 -27.52
C GLY A 144 -17.07 3.75 -28.61
N ILE A 145 -17.47 2.51 -28.32
CA ILE A 145 -18.16 1.62 -29.27
C ILE A 145 -19.21 0.79 -28.54
N THR A 146 -20.44 1.32 -28.43
CA THR A 146 -21.67 0.60 -28.81
C THR A 146 -22.76 1.62 -29.11
#